data_AF-A0A0H5RF40-F1
#
_entry.id   AF-A0A0H5RF40-F1
#
_cell.length_a   1.000
_cell.length_b   1.000
_cell.length_c   1.000
_cell.angle_alpha   90.00
_cell.angle_beta   90.00
_cell.angle_gamma   90.00
#
_symmetry.space_group_name_H-M   'P 1'
#
loop_
_entity.id
_entity.type
_entity.pdbx_description
1 polymer ?
#
loop_
_entity_poly.entity_id
_entity_poly.type
_entity_poly.pdbx_seq_one_letter_code
_entity_poly.pdbx_strand_id
1 'polypeptide(L)'
;RRGPDCGAKDCLNFALDCDNNQNAIGRRKHVTINVDPTVAAGTPSIQSHKLPPAHRSLASTINYGDCPAAQKLLYPPKFSFNGIQESDFSDGRGLTELREIFDAAGMKTNEREFEQICKHLKSSKPTILQYQKAHNHIKGIISDRV
;
A
#
# COMPACT_ATOMS: atom_id res chain seq x y z
N ARG A 1 1.08 -78.50 -23.74
CA ARG A 1 -0.28 -77.92 -23.64
C ARG A 1 -0.13 -76.43 -23.94
N ARG A 2 -0.65 -75.95 -25.08
CA ARG A 2 -0.73 -74.51 -25.36
C ARG A 2 -1.79 -73.91 -24.43
N GLY A 3 -1.52 -72.73 -23.87
CA GLY A 3 -2.46 -72.04 -22.99
C GLY A 3 -3.76 -71.69 -23.74
N PRO A 4 -4.83 -71.32 -23.02
CA PRO A 4 -6.12 -70.99 -23.65
C PRO A 4 -5.93 -69.81 -24.61
N ASP A 5 -6.29 -70.02 -25.88
CA ASP A 5 -6.26 -68.99 -26.92
C ASP A 5 -7.30 -67.91 -26.57
N CYS A 6 -6.93 -66.63 -26.58
CA CYS A 6 -7.87 -65.55 -26.33
C CYS A 6 -8.97 -65.54 -27.42
N GLY A 7 -10.23 -65.53 -27.01
CA GLY A 7 -11.35 -65.54 -27.96
C GLY A 7 -11.45 -64.21 -28.69
N ALA A 8 -12.06 -64.19 -29.88
CA ALA A 8 -12.31 -62.95 -30.63
C ALA A 8 -13.07 -61.90 -29.79
N LYS A 9 -13.87 -62.35 -28.82
CA LYS A 9 -14.60 -61.52 -27.86
C LYS A 9 -13.68 -60.85 -26.82
N ASP A 10 -12.58 -61.48 -26.44
CA ASP A 10 -11.60 -60.94 -25.51
C ASP A 10 -10.68 -59.91 -26.19
N CYS A 11 -10.51 -60.00 -27.52
CA CYS A 11 -9.76 -59.03 -28.32
C CYS A 11 -10.56 -57.75 -28.64
N LEU A 12 -11.89 -57.80 -28.57
CA LEU A 12 -12.77 -56.63 -28.76
C LEU A 12 -12.85 -55.77 -27.50
N ASN A 13 -12.67 -56.38 -26.32
CA ASN A 13 -12.61 -55.68 -25.06
C ASN A 13 -11.17 -55.18 -24.84
N PHE A 14 -10.78 -54.17 -25.63
CA PHE A 14 -9.57 -53.41 -25.34
C PHE A 14 -9.73 -52.86 -23.91
N ALA A 15 -8.99 -53.40 -22.95
CA ALA A 15 -8.83 -52.83 -21.62
C ALA A 15 -8.00 -51.55 -21.74
N LEU A 16 -8.58 -50.55 -22.40
CA LEU A 16 -8.13 -49.18 -22.27
C LEU A 16 -8.93 -48.61 -21.12
N ASP A 17 -8.28 -47.82 -20.28
CA ASP A 17 -8.91 -46.90 -19.34
C ASP A 17 -9.67 -45.78 -20.10
N CYS A 18 -10.49 -46.16 -21.09
CA CYS A 18 -11.18 -45.32 -22.05
C CYS A 18 -12.44 -44.67 -21.48
N ASP A 19 -12.97 -45.17 -20.37
CA ASP A 19 -14.25 -44.69 -19.84
C ASP A 19 -14.15 -43.38 -19.06
N ASN A 20 -12.96 -42.83 -18.80
CA ASN A 20 -12.83 -41.66 -17.91
C ASN A 20 -12.04 -40.46 -18.46
N ASN A 21 -11.78 -40.36 -19.76
CA ASN A 21 -11.19 -39.14 -20.35
C ASN A 21 -12.24 -38.19 -20.97
N GLN A 22 -13.44 -38.14 -20.40
CA GLN A 22 -14.40 -37.06 -20.70
C GLN A 22 -13.98 -35.71 -20.06
N ASN A 23 -13.05 -35.75 -19.09
CA ASN A 23 -12.66 -34.57 -18.30
C ASN A 23 -11.88 -33.48 -19.05
N ALA A 24 -11.50 -33.72 -20.31
CA ALA A 24 -10.72 -32.77 -21.13
C ALA A 24 -11.40 -32.35 -22.44
N ILE A 25 -12.65 -32.76 -22.70
CA ILE A 25 -13.37 -32.34 -23.91
C ILE A 25 -13.89 -30.91 -23.68
N GLY A 26 -13.33 -29.94 -24.40
CA GLY A 26 -13.71 -28.52 -24.31
C GLY A 26 -12.85 -27.66 -23.36
N ARG A 27 -11.90 -28.25 -22.63
CA ARG A 27 -10.92 -27.51 -21.82
C ARG A 27 -9.53 -27.71 -22.40
N ARG A 28 -8.80 -26.62 -22.63
CA ARG A 28 -7.36 -26.73 -22.90
C ARG A 28 -6.70 -27.40 -21.70
N LYS A 29 -5.80 -28.36 -21.94
CA LYS A 29 -4.95 -28.96 -20.89
C LYS A 29 -4.05 -27.85 -20.34
N HIS A 30 -4.44 -27.26 -19.22
CA HIS A 30 -3.71 -26.16 -18.59
C HIS A 30 -2.84 -26.66 -17.44
N VAL A 31 -1.65 -26.07 -17.32
CA VAL A 31 -0.89 -26.04 -16.06
C VAL A 31 -1.53 -24.96 -15.20
N THR A 32 -2.08 -25.35 -14.05
CA THR A 32 -2.61 -24.39 -13.08
C THR A 32 -1.43 -23.80 -12.31
N ILE A 33 -1.18 -22.50 -12.47
CA ILE A 33 -0.34 -21.75 -11.52
C ILE A 33 -1.26 -21.43 -10.33
N ASN A 34 -0.80 -21.67 -9.11
CA ASN A 34 -1.52 -21.22 -7.91
C ASN A 34 -1.50 -19.69 -7.90
N VAL A 35 -2.59 -19.07 -8.34
CA VAL A 35 -2.80 -17.62 -8.31
C VAL A 35 -3.92 -17.36 -7.32
N ASP A 36 -3.76 -16.33 -6.49
CA ASP A 36 -4.81 -15.89 -5.58
C ASP A 36 -6.06 -15.51 -6.40
N PRO A 37 -7.22 -16.15 -6.15
CA PRO A 37 -8.41 -15.97 -7.00
C PRO A 37 -9.04 -14.57 -6.88
N THR A 38 -8.56 -13.75 -5.93
CA THR A 38 -8.99 -12.37 -5.70
C THR A 38 -8.23 -11.35 -6.54
N VAL A 39 -7.08 -11.71 -7.11
CA VAL A 39 -6.25 -10.80 -7.89
C VAL A 39 -6.70 -10.84 -9.36
N ALA A 40 -7.17 -9.71 -9.86
CA ALA A 40 -7.58 -9.60 -11.26
C ALA A 40 -6.39 -9.86 -12.20
N ALA A 41 -6.59 -10.75 -13.17
CA ALA A 41 -5.61 -11.00 -14.22
C ALA A 41 -5.58 -9.81 -15.20
N GLY A 42 -4.49 -9.06 -15.23
CA GLY A 42 -4.32 -7.93 -16.14
C GLY A 42 -3.32 -6.90 -15.62
N THR A 43 -3.11 -5.83 -16.40
CA THR A 43 -2.31 -4.67 -15.96
C THR A 43 -3.25 -3.52 -15.60
N PRO A 44 -3.24 -3.01 -14.36
CA PRO A 44 -4.06 -1.86 -13.99
C PRO A 44 -3.57 -0.59 -14.70
N SER A 45 -4.49 0.36 -14.92
CA SER A 45 -4.17 1.67 -15.50
C SER A 45 -3.23 2.49 -14.62
N ILE A 46 -3.37 2.35 -13.29
CA ILE A 46 -2.44 2.89 -12.29
C ILE A 46 -1.56 1.75 -11.79
N GLN A 47 -0.25 1.85 -11.99
CA GLN A 47 0.70 0.79 -11.62
C GLN A 47 1.17 0.92 -10.17
N SER A 48 0.22 1.03 -9.22
CA SER A 48 0.51 1.21 -7.78
C SER A 48 1.24 0.02 -7.14
N HIS A 49 1.16 -1.16 -7.74
CA HIS A 49 1.90 -2.36 -7.31
C HIS A 49 3.40 -2.29 -7.65
N LYS A 50 3.83 -1.34 -8.50
CA LYS A 50 5.23 -1.13 -8.84
C LYS A 50 5.75 0.10 -8.13
N LEU A 51 6.99 0.01 -7.66
CA LEU A 51 7.68 1.19 -7.16
C LEU A 51 7.98 2.14 -8.32
N PRO A 52 7.81 3.47 -8.13
CA PRO A 52 8.21 4.45 -9.12
C PRO A 52 9.74 4.40 -9.32
N PRO A 53 10.24 4.63 -10.54
CA PRO A 53 11.67 4.68 -10.80
C PRO A 53 12.32 5.85 -10.05
N ALA A 54 13.53 5.65 -9.54
CA ALA A 54 14.28 6.68 -8.80
C ALA A 54 14.47 7.98 -9.62
N HIS A 55 14.73 7.83 -10.92
CA HIS A 55 14.74 8.93 -11.88
C HIS A 55 13.71 8.69 -12.95
N ARG A 56 12.61 9.44 -12.92
CA ARG A 56 11.55 9.34 -13.91
C ARG A 56 11.99 10.00 -15.23
N SER A 57 11.80 9.29 -16.34
CA SER A 57 11.96 9.86 -17.68
C SER A 57 10.90 10.93 -17.95
N LEU A 58 11.28 12.03 -18.62
CA LEU A 58 10.34 13.09 -19.03
C LEU A 58 9.26 12.58 -20.00
N ALA A 59 9.55 11.52 -20.75
CA ALA A 59 8.61 10.90 -21.70
C ALA A 59 7.76 9.78 -21.05
N SER A 60 7.85 9.58 -19.74
CA SER A 60 7.09 8.53 -19.05
C SER A 60 5.60 8.87 -19.00
N THR A 61 4.77 7.99 -19.56
CA THR A 61 3.29 8.11 -19.55
C THR A 61 2.64 7.29 -18.44
N ILE A 62 3.41 6.51 -17.68
CA ILE A 62 2.90 5.60 -16.65
C ILE A 62 2.69 6.36 -15.33
N ASN A 63 1.50 6.20 -14.74
CA ASN A 63 1.19 6.67 -13.40
C ASN A 63 1.42 5.54 -12.38
N TYR A 64 2.27 5.78 -11.38
CA TYR A 64 2.61 4.83 -10.32
C TYR A 64 1.75 5.02 -9.05
N GLY A 65 0.75 5.90 -9.10
CA GLY A 65 -0.07 6.27 -7.95
C GLY A 65 0.48 7.46 -7.16
N ASP A 66 1.53 8.11 -7.67
CA ASP A 66 2.16 9.30 -7.08
C ASP A 66 1.71 10.62 -7.73
N CYS A 67 1.00 10.58 -8.86
CA CYS A 67 0.47 11.79 -9.49
C CYS A 67 -0.66 12.42 -8.64
N PRO A 68 -0.63 13.74 -8.39
CA PRO A 68 -1.68 14.42 -7.65
C PRO A 68 -2.99 14.48 -8.43
N ALA A 69 -4.11 14.55 -7.71
CA ALA A 69 -5.43 14.79 -8.31
C ALA A 69 -5.49 16.16 -9.01
N ALA A 70 -6.31 16.28 -10.06
CA ALA A 70 -6.45 17.50 -10.85
C ALA A 70 -6.78 18.76 -10.01
N GLN A 71 -7.58 18.59 -8.96
CA GLN A 71 -7.91 19.67 -8.02
C GLN A 71 -6.66 20.22 -7.31
N LYS A 72 -5.72 19.36 -6.91
CA LYS A 72 -4.47 19.76 -6.24
C LYS A 72 -3.51 20.48 -7.18
N LEU A 73 -3.62 20.25 -8.49
CA LEU A 73 -2.85 20.98 -9.50
C LEU A 73 -3.40 22.40 -9.70
N LEU A 74 -4.72 22.56 -9.72
CA LEU A 74 -5.36 23.88 -9.84
C LEU A 74 -5.25 24.71 -8.56
N TYR A 75 -5.34 24.05 -7.40
CA TYR A 75 -5.33 24.68 -6.08
C TYR A 75 -4.25 24.01 -5.21
N PRO A 76 -2.97 24.34 -5.42
CA PRO A 76 -1.88 23.72 -4.68
C PRO A 76 -1.96 24.11 -3.18
N PRO A 77 -1.61 23.18 -2.28
CA PRO A 77 -1.52 23.49 -0.85
C PRO A 77 -0.41 24.51 -0.59
N LYS A 78 -0.53 25.24 0.52
CA LYS A 78 0.32 26.40 0.84
C LYS A 78 1.82 26.11 0.76
N PHE A 79 2.23 24.90 1.12
CA PHE A 79 3.65 24.49 1.19
C PHE A 79 4.12 23.64 -0.01
N SER A 80 3.27 23.46 -1.03
CA SER A 80 3.61 22.69 -2.24
C SER A 80 4.84 23.25 -2.97
N PHE A 81 4.97 24.57 -3.00
CA PHE A 81 6.11 25.27 -3.63
C PHE A 81 7.45 24.98 -2.94
N ASN A 82 7.42 24.57 -1.67
CA ASN A 82 8.60 24.17 -0.90
C ASN A 82 8.90 22.67 -1.05
N GLY A 83 8.14 21.96 -1.91
CA GLY A 83 8.26 20.52 -2.08
C GLY A 83 7.61 19.69 -0.96
N ILE A 84 6.88 20.33 -0.05
CA ILE A 84 6.24 19.66 1.09
C ILE A 84 4.90 19.08 0.65
N GLN A 85 4.70 17.79 0.88
CA GLN A 85 3.47 17.10 0.57
C GLN A 85 2.49 17.18 1.74
N GLU A 86 1.19 17.07 1.44
CA GLU A 86 0.16 17.08 2.48
C GLU A 86 0.21 15.82 3.37
N SER A 87 0.71 14.71 2.82
CA SER A 87 1.01 13.48 3.58
C SER A 87 2.01 13.73 4.69
N ASP A 88 3.01 14.60 4.48
CA ASP A 88 4.07 14.85 5.48
C ASP A 88 3.54 15.36 6.82
N PHE A 89 2.37 16.02 6.81
CA PHE A 89 1.67 16.52 7.99
C PHE A 89 0.78 15.45 8.66
N SER A 90 0.35 14.47 7.86
CA SER A 90 -0.55 13.38 8.26
C SER A 90 0.21 12.14 8.71
N ASP A 91 1.47 12.00 8.31
CA ASP A 91 2.32 10.89 8.65
C ASP A 91 2.73 10.95 10.13
N GLY A 92 2.67 9.79 10.79
CA GLY A 92 3.02 9.65 12.20
C GLY A 92 4.54 9.65 12.39
N ARG A 93 5.03 10.54 13.25
CA ARG A 93 6.47 10.76 13.50
C ARG A 93 6.84 10.48 14.96
N GLY A 94 8.13 10.37 15.24
CA GLY A 94 8.64 10.23 16.61
C GLY A 94 8.47 11.54 17.39
N LEU A 95 8.24 11.45 18.71
CA LEU A 95 8.10 12.64 19.56
C LEU A 95 9.37 13.51 19.59
N THR A 96 10.55 12.89 19.55
CA THR A 96 11.84 13.58 19.50
C THR A 96 12.02 14.33 18.18
N GLU A 97 11.71 13.67 17.07
CA GLU A 97 11.74 14.28 15.73
C GLU A 97 10.78 15.47 15.64
N LEU A 98 9.56 15.33 16.19
CA LEU A 98 8.60 16.44 16.24
C LEU A 98 9.12 17.61 17.07
N ARG A 99 9.79 17.36 18.19
CA ARG A 99 10.41 18.42 18.99
C ARG A 99 11.47 19.17 18.17
N GLU A 100 12.35 18.44 17.48
CA GLU A 100 13.39 19.03 16.63
C GLU A 100 12.81 19.88 15.49
N ILE A 101 11.75 19.39 14.82
CA ILE A 101 11.06 20.13 13.76
C ILE A 101 10.49 21.45 14.30
N PHE A 102 9.82 21.41 15.46
CA PHE A 102 9.20 22.60 16.04
C PHE A 102 10.25 23.57 16.61
N ASP A 103 11.34 23.06 17.18
CA ASP A 103 12.47 23.87 17.64
C ASP A 103 13.16 24.57 16.46
N ALA A 104 13.35 23.87 15.33
CA ALA A 104 13.87 24.44 14.09
C ALA A 104 12.94 25.48 13.47
N ALA A 105 11.62 25.30 13.62
CA ALA A 105 10.61 26.28 13.22
C ALA A 105 10.52 27.51 14.15
N GLY A 106 11.31 27.56 15.22
CA GLY A 106 11.32 28.66 16.20
C GLY A 106 10.26 28.55 17.29
N MET A 107 9.51 27.45 17.35
CA MET A 107 8.48 27.15 18.37
C MET A 107 9.08 26.37 19.54
N LYS A 108 10.15 26.90 20.14
CA LYS A 108 10.88 26.20 21.19
C LYS A 108 10.01 25.91 22.41
N THR A 109 10.11 24.70 22.93
CA THR A 109 9.40 24.27 24.16
C THR A 109 10.37 23.96 25.28
N ASN A 110 10.00 24.36 26.49
CA ASN A 110 10.69 23.93 27.71
C ASN A 110 10.32 22.49 28.04
N GLU A 111 11.16 21.80 28.82
CA GLU A 111 10.94 20.38 29.16
C GLU A 111 9.57 20.14 29.83
N ARG A 112 9.14 21.04 30.71
CA ARG A 112 7.82 20.97 31.36
C ARG A 112 6.66 21.06 30.37
N GLU A 113 6.79 21.92 29.35
CA GLU A 113 5.77 22.07 28.31
C GLU A 113 5.76 20.83 27.42
N PHE A 114 6.95 20.31 27.08
CA PHE A 114 7.11 19.09 26.29
C PHE A 114 6.47 17.88 26.98
N GLU A 115 6.68 17.70 28.29
CA GLU A 115 6.03 16.63 29.07
C GLU A 115 4.50 16.76 29.05
N GLN A 116 3.96 17.99 29.15
CA GLN A 116 2.53 18.24 29.08
C GLN A 116 1.98 17.92 27.68
N ILE A 117 2.71 18.29 26.62
CA ILE A 117 2.36 17.94 25.24
C ILE A 117 2.33 16.42 25.08
N CYS A 118 3.34 15.71 25.59
CA CYS A 118 3.41 14.26 25.54
C CYS A 118 2.23 13.60 26.29
N LYS A 119 1.82 14.15 27.45
CA LYS A 119 0.64 13.67 28.20
C LYS A 119 -0.67 13.91 27.45
N HIS A 120 -0.78 15.00 26.70
CA HIS A 120 -1.95 15.33 25.90
C HIS A 120 -2.08 14.45 24.65
N LEU A 121 -0.95 13.97 24.12
CA LEU A 121 -0.91 13.08 22.96
C LEU A 121 -1.23 11.64 23.39
N LYS A 122 -2.22 11.03 22.73
CA LYS A 122 -2.68 9.66 23.05
C LYS A 122 -1.91 8.58 22.28
N SER A 123 -1.26 8.97 21.19
CA SER A 123 -0.62 8.06 20.24
C SER A 123 0.89 8.08 20.40
N SER A 124 1.53 6.90 20.29
CA SER A 124 2.99 6.79 20.34
C SER A 124 3.69 7.46 19.15
N LYS A 125 3.04 7.50 17.98
CA LYS A 125 3.51 8.20 16.77
C LYS A 125 2.49 9.24 16.33
N PRO A 126 2.45 10.41 17.00
CA PRO A 126 1.51 11.47 16.65
C PRO A 126 1.91 12.12 15.32
N THR A 127 0.92 12.76 14.69
CA THR A 127 1.14 13.52 13.46
C THR A 127 1.58 14.95 13.78
N ILE A 128 2.17 15.65 12.80
CA ILE A 128 2.58 17.07 12.97
C ILE A 128 1.36 17.92 13.39
N LEU A 129 0.19 17.67 12.79
CA LEU A 129 -1.03 18.41 13.09
C LEU A 129 -1.53 18.18 14.53
N GLN A 130 -1.45 16.93 15.02
CA GLN A 130 -1.81 16.61 16.40
C GLN A 130 -0.87 17.27 17.39
N TYR A 131 0.43 17.25 17.11
CA TYR A 131 1.44 17.90 17.93
C TYR A 131 1.23 19.42 17.97
N GLN A 132 1.00 20.06 16.82
CA GLN A 132 0.72 21.49 16.73
C GLN A 132 -0.52 21.87 17.55
N LYS A 133 -1.59 21.08 17.44
CA LYS A 133 -2.83 21.32 18.21
C LYS A 133 -2.57 21.25 19.71
N ALA A 134 -1.83 20.25 20.18
CA ALA A 134 -1.47 20.11 21.59
C ALA A 134 -0.57 21.25 22.07
N HIS A 135 0.43 21.62 21.27
CA HIS A 135 1.33 22.74 21.56
C HIS A 135 0.56 24.05 21.72
N ASN A 136 -0.32 24.39 20.76
CA ASN A 136 -1.14 25.60 20.81
C ASN A 136 -2.08 25.60 22.01
N HIS A 137 -2.66 24.45 22.36
CA HIS A 137 -3.54 24.34 23.53
C HIS A 137 -2.79 24.65 24.83
N ILE A 138 -1.59 24.10 25.01
CA ILE A 138 -0.78 24.30 26.21
C ILE A 138 -0.24 25.74 26.28
N LYS A 139 0.23 26.30 25.16
CA LYS A 139 0.65 27.70 25.09
C LYS A 139 -0.49 28.67 25.40
N GLY A 140 -1.69 28.40 24.89
CA GLY A 140 -2.90 29.17 25.21
C GLY A 140 -3.22 29.14 26.71
N ILE A 141 -3.22 27.95 27.33
CA ILE A 141 -3.46 27.80 28.78
C ILE A 141 -2.43 28.57 29.61
N ILE A 142 -1.15 28.56 29.22
CA ILE A 142 -0.10 29.28 29.93
C ILE A 142 -0.28 30.79 29.78
N SER A 143 -0.65 31.26 28.58
CA SER A 143 -0.92 32.67 28.31
C SER A 143 -2.08 33.20 29.14
N ASP A 144 -3.13 32.41 29.38
CA ASP A 144 -4.31 32.83 30.15
C ASP A 144 -4.08 32.81 31.68
N ARG A 145 -2.96 32.23 32.14
CA ARG A 145 -2.61 32.10 33.58
C ARG A 145 -1.61 33.15 34.06
N VAL A 146 -1.10 33.99 33.18
CA VAL A 146 -0.18 35.11 33.46
C VAL A 146 -0.97 36.41 33.39
#